data_AF-A0A0A1WNX5-F1
#
_entry.id   AF-A0A0A1WNX5-F1
#
_cell.length_a   1.000
_cell.length_b   1.000
_cell.length_c   1.000
_cell.angle_alpha   90.00
_cell.angle_beta   90.00
_cell.angle_gamma   90.00
#
_symmetry.space_group_name_H-M   'P 1'
#
loop_
_entity.id
_entity.type
_entity.pdbx_description
1 polymer ?
#
loop_
_entity_poly.entity_id
_entity_poly.type
_entity_poly.pdbx_seq_one_letter_code
_entity_poly.pdbx_strand_id
1 'polypeptide(L)'
;QTAKAANFGVGSIDNTCGAGKLSSCDESEETFASETDCDERMLVEEQESLERQIRELENTEIDVDTETDETDGEVALDHEHDCNDTVDRLLDDASSIAFLPAGEDGIDSNLSLEMRYHALLSEMSRVEREEALATLQAYVARHPGRAQELHQKLSSPSRRRSLQETLKKYQAKHTRAQQKREQVQKEKTIKIQQLLARVEDVKAAKRQLIEDKRLKMEDKMQRAAENREQYLRQIVEKAHDEEKKLKEINFIKNIEAQNKRLDLLESSKDAEGRLQDLEQERQKRLEEKAAREAAVERRRQELEKERQRKLEKMNETRLEKEQRIGKMQEQKERQRQALAREKARDREERLLARQTQQQQTTEELQRKILQKQQDSARRHEENIEHIRQRALELTLPTRNVDENGVQRNENGEVITEDGDLSSTVSDVGSREHTRGYKKKIKKLKQRMAQSAEEYMKEQQPVPLHMKEQQPV
;
A
#
# COMPACT_ATOMS: atom_id res chain seq x y z
N GLN A 1 -16.54 38.51 -35.33
CA GLN A 1 -15.23 37.88 -35.55
C GLN A 1 -15.21 36.61 -34.70
N THR A 2 -15.77 35.51 -35.19
CA THR A 2 -15.09 34.46 -36.00
C THR A 2 -14.16 33.58 -35.18
N ALA A 3 -14.67 32.38 -34.92
CA ALA A 3 -14.15 31.26 -34.14
C ALA A 3 -12.67 30.88 -34.31
N LYS A 4 -12.15 30.18 -33.29
CA LYS A 4 -11.34 28.97 -33.50
C LYS A 4 -11.48 27.99 -32.33
N ALA A 5 -12.32 26.97 -32.51
CA ALA A 5 -12.28 25.77 -31.66
C ALA A 5 -11.16 24.86 -32.17
N ALA A 6 -10.28 24.41 -31.28
CA ALA A 6 -9.24 23.44 -31.62
C ALA A 6 -9.80 22.03 -31.45
N ASN A 7 -9.91 21.30 -32.57
CA ASN A 7 -10.46 19.96 -32.63
C ASN A 7 -9.39 18.97 -32.16
N PHE A 8 -9.61 18.24 -31.07
CA PHE A 8 -8.71 17.16 -30.66
C PHE A 8 -8.94 15.94 -31.56
N GLY A 9 -8.07 15.78 -32.56
CA GLY A 9 -8.09 14.64 -33.45
C GLY A 9 -7.70 13.34 -32.72
N VAL A 10 -8.55 12.32 -32.83
CA VAL A 10 -8.23 10.96 -32.43
C VAL A 10 -7.16 10.43 -33.38
N GLY A 11 -5.91 10.34 -32.91
CA GLY A 11 -4.82 9.72 -33.66
C GLY A 11 -5.00 8.21 -33.68
N SER A 12 -5.49 7.65 -34.79
CA SER A 12 -5.36 6.22 -35.07
C SER A 12 -3.87 5.88 -35.14
N ILE A 13 -3.39 5.04 -34.21
CA ILE A 13 -2.01 4.60 -34.19
C ILE A 13 -1.90 3.42 -35.15
N ASP A 14 -1.70 3.73 -36.44
CA ASP A 14 -1.56 2.69 -37.47
C ASP A 14 -0.26 1.92 -37.24
N ASN A 15 -0.39 0.78 -36.56
CA ASN A 15 0.68 -0.11 -36.15
C ASN A 15 1.24 -0.90 -37.36
N THR A 16 1.86 -0.15 -38.28
CA THR A 16 2.53 -0.65 -39.47
C THR A 16 3.82 -1.39 -39.07
N CYS A 17 3.68 -2.68 -38.77
CA CYS A 17 4.80 -3.56 -38.48
C CYS A 17 5.81 -3.54 -39.64
N GLY A 18 7.05 -3.15 -39.33
CA GLY A 18 8.16 -3.03 -40.28
C GLY A 18 8.71 -4.38 -40.74
N ALA A 19 7.89 -5.19 -41.41
CA ALA A 19 8.28 -6.50 -41.96
C ALA A 19 9.19 -6.40 -43.21
N GLY A 20 9.29 -5.22 -43.83
CA GLY A 20 9.93 -5.02 -45.15
C GLY A 20 11.45 -4.76 -45.16
N LYS A 21 12.18 -4.91 -44.04
CA LYS A 21 13.62 -4.60 -43.98
C LYS A 21 14.55 -5.75 -43.59
N LEU A 22 14.03 -6.91 -43.17
CA LEU A 22 14.88 -8.04 -42.76
C LEU A 22 15.44 -8.80 -43.98
N SER A 23 14.65 -8.98 -45.04
CA SER A 23 15.01 -9.79 -46.22
C SER A 23 16.27 -9.33 -46.96
N SER A 24 16.61 -8.03 -46.92
CA SER A 24 17.77 -7.50 -47.64
C SER A 24 19.10 -7.76 -46.94
N CYS A 25 19.09 -8.08 -45.64
CA CYS A 25 20.29 -8.37 -44.89
C CYS A 25 20.74 -9.83 -45.11
N ASP A 26 19.81 -10.79 -45.04
CA ASP A 26 20.14 -12.22 -45.20
C ASP A 26 20.75 -12.52 -46.59
N GLU A 27 20.18 -12.03 -47.68
CA GLU A 27 20.73 -12.22 -49.04
C GLU A 27 22.14 -11.59 -49.21
N SER A 28 22.42 -10.51 -48.47
CA SER A 28 23.75 -9.86 -48.47
C SER A 28 24.76 -10.62 -47.59
N GLU A 29 24.29 -11.42 -46.64
CA GLU A 29 25.14 -12.22 -45.75
C GLU A 29 25.44 -13.61 -46.32
N GLU A 30 24.52 -14.23 -47.05
CA GLU A 30 24.76 -15.51 -47.75
C GLU A 30 25.76 -15.35 -48.91
N THR A 31 25.67 -14.25 -49.66
CA THR A 31 26.65 -13.91 -50.70
C THR A 31 28.03 -13.67 -50.09
N PHE A 32 28.13 -12.87 -49.02
CA PHE A 32 29.39 -12.64 -48.32
C PHE A 32 30.01 -13.93 -47.73
N ALA A 33 29.21 -14.83 -47.16
CA ALA A 33 29.69 -16.11 -46.66
C ALA A 33 30.31 -16.95 -47.80
N SER A 34 29.60 -17.07 -48.93
CA SER A 34 30.08 -17.77 -50.13
C SER A 34 31.39 -17.19 -50.68
N GLU A 35 31.51 -15.85 -50.74
CA GLU A 35 32.74 -15.17 -51.15
C GLU A 35 33.91 -15.51 -50.21
N THR A 36 33.72 -15.42 -48.89
CA THR A 36 34.81 -15.74 -47.94
C THR A 36 35.21 -17.22 -47.88
N ASP A 37 34.35 -18.14 -48.32
CA ASP A 37 34.70 -19.56 -48.48
C ASP A 37 35.42 -19.83 -49.81
N CYS A 38 35.20 -18.98 -50.83
CA CYS A 38 35.98 -18.97 -52.06
C CYS A 38 37.40 -18.45 -51.79
N ASP A 39 37.52 -17.29 -51.13
CA ASP A 39 38.81 -16.67 -50.78
C ASP A 39 39.67 -17.60 -49.91
N GLU A 40 39.07 -18.31 -48.96
CA GLU A 40 39.79 -19.28 -48.11
C GLU A 40 40.41 -20.42 -48.93
N ARG A 41 39.68 -20.94 -49.94
CA ARG A 41 40.18 -21.98 -50.86
C ARG A 41 41.30 -21.44 -51.74
N MET A 42 41.13 -20.25 -52.32
CA MET A 42 42.16 -19.60 -53.14
C MET A 42 43.48 -19.44 -52.37
N LEU A 43 43.43 -19.01 -51.11
CA LEU A 43 44.62 -18.87 -50.26
C LEU A 43 45.22 -20.23 -49.84
N VAL A 44 44.43 -21.31 -49.73
CA VAL A 44 44.95 -22.67 -49.55
C VAL A 44 45.70 -23.14 -50.79
N GLU A 45 45.10 -23.01 -51.97
CA GLU A 45 45.69 -23.43 -53.25
C GLU A 45 46.96 -22.64 -53.58
N GLU A 46 47.00 -21.33 -53.29
CA GLU A 46 48.19 -20.49 -53.43
C GLU A 46 49.31 -20.94 -52.48
N GLN A 47 49.00 -21.18 -51.20
CA GLN A 47 49.98 -21.69 -50.24
C GLN A 47 50.57 -23.03 -50.71
N GLU A 48 49.74 -23.97 -51.15
CA GLU A 48 50.19 -25.28 -51.66
C GLU A 48 50.97 -25.17 -52.98
N SER A 49 50.67 -24.16 -53.81
CA SER A 49 51.42 -23.86 -55.03
C SER A 49 52.83 -23.34 -54.71
N LEU A 50 52.95 -22.36 -53.81
CA LEU A 50 54.23 -21.83 -53.35
C LEU A 50 55.06 -22.89 -52.61
N GLU A 51 54.45 -23.69 -51.74
CA GLU A 51 55.12 -24.80 -51.04
C GLU A 51 55.52 -25.94 -51.99
N ARG A 52 54.87 -26.10 -53.16
CA ARG A 52 55.35 -26.98 -54.24
C ARG A 52 56.55 -26.37 -54.95
N GLN A 53 56.49 -25.08 -55.31
CA GLN A 53 57.59 -24.39 -55.99
C GLN A 53 58.87 -24.32 -55.13
N ILE A 54 58.74 -24.16 -53.81
CA ILE A 54 59.87 -24.26 -52.87
C ILE A 54 60.50 -25.66 -52.94
N ARG A 55 59.71 -26.72 -52.79
CA ARG A 55 60.20 -28.12 -52.86
C ARG A 55 60.83 -28.45 -54.20
N GLU A 56 60.27 -27.97 -55.31
CA GLU A 56 60.84 -28.13 -56.65
C GLU A 56 62.21 -27.42 -56.74
N LEU A 57 62.29 -26.14 -56.34
CA LEU A 57 63.54 -25.40 -56.32
C LEU A 57 64.57 -26.03 -55.38
N GLU A 58 64.18 -26.53 -54.22
CA GLU A 58 65.06 -27.26 -53.29
C GLU A 58 65.64 -28.52 -53.95
N ASN A 59 64.80 -29.30 -54.63
CA ASN A 59 65.18 -30.56 -55.28
C ASN A 59 65.94 -30.40 -56.62
N THR A 60 65.90 -29.23 -57.28
CA THR A 60 66.69 -29.03 -58.52
C THR A 60 68.20 -29.10 -58.25
N GLU A 61 68.88 -30.05 -58.89
CA GLU A 61 70.34 -30.13 -58.88
C GLU A 61 70.95 -28.97 -59.69
N ILE A 62 72.18 -28.57 -59.33
CA ILE A 62 72.86 -27.40 -59.91
C ILE A 62 73.86 -27.88 -60.96
N ASP A 63 73.34 -28.30 -62.11
CA ASP A 63 74.12 -28.66 -63.29
C ASP A 63 74.73 -27.40 -63.92
N VAL A 64 75.91 -27.02 -63.43
CA VAL A 64 76.70 -25.95 -64.05
C VAL A 64 77.52 -26.55 -65.17
N ASP A 65 76.99 -26.51 -66.39
CA ASP A 65 77.75 -26.82 -67.60
C ASP A 65 79.06 -26.02 -67.60
N THR A 66 80.17 -26.74 -67.45
CA THR A 66 81.54 -26.22 -67.55
C THR A 66 82.14 -26.46 -68.94
N GLU A 67 81.38 -27.06 -69.85
CA GLU A 67 81.71 -27.35 -71.25
C GLU A 67 81.61 -26.09 -72.14
N THR A 68 82.30 -25.02 -71.74
CA THR A 68 82.46 -23.82 -72.57
C THR A 68 83.86 -23.23 -72.38
N ASP A 69 84.85 -23.89 -73.00
CA ASP A 69 85.82 -23.27 -73.94
C ASP A 69 86.88 -24.33 -74.32
N GLU A 70 86.52 -25.23 -75.24
CA GLU A 70 87.46 -26.19 -75.83
C GLU A 70 88.22 -25.56 -77.00
N THR A 71 89.22 -24.74 -76.70
CA THR A 71 90.29 -24.43 -77.67
C THR A 71 91.64 -24.17 -76.96
N ASP A 72 92.14 -25.19 -76.26
CA ASP A 72 93.57 -25.33 -75.93
C ASP A 72 93.82 -26.83 -75.68
N GLY A 73 94.11 -27.57 -76.75
CA GLY A 73 94.02 -29.03 -76.75
C GLY A 73 95.02 -29.75 -75.85
N GLU A 74 94.50 -30.71 -75.11
CA GLU A 74 95.14 -31.91 -74.53
C GLU A 74 96.62 -31.78 -74.15
N VAL A 75 96.85 -31.66 -72.84
CA VAL A 75 98.01 -32.27 -72.19
C VAL A 75 97.46 -33.32 -71.25
N ALA A 76 97.33 -34.56 -71.76
CA ALA A 76 97.21 -35.72 -70.91
C ALA A 76 98.45 -35.75 -70.00
N LEU A 77 98.22 -35.60 -68.70
CA LEU A 77 99.20 -35.98 -67.70
C LEU A 77 98.93 -37.45 -67.41
N ASP A 78 99.75 -38.33 -67.99
CA ASP A 78 99.65 -39.77 -67.76
C ASP A 78 99.78 -40.06 -66.26
N HIS A 79 98.64 -40.35 -65.64
CA HIS A 79 98.55 -40.93 -64.32
C HIS A 79 98.19 -42.41 -64.52
N GLU A 80 99.24 -43.23 -64.59
CA GLU A 80 99.17 -44.69 -64.75
C GLU A 80 98.05 -45.29 -63.87
N HIS A 81 96.96 -45.71 -64.51
CA HIS A 81 95.93 -46.51 -63.86
C HIS A 81 95.61 -47.75 -64.71
N ASP A 82 95.77 -48.90 -64.04
CA ASP A 82 95.78 -50.24 -64.60
C ASP A 82 94.41 -50.65 -65.18
N CYS A 83 94.34 -50.90 -66.49
CA CYS A 83 93.13 -51.43 -67.16
C CYS A 83 93.43 -52.28 -68.41
N ASN A 84 94.28 -53.29 -68.27
CA ASN A 84 94.34 -54.41 -69.21
C ASN A 84 93.02 -55.22 -69.20
N ASP A 85 92.09 -54.98 -70.13
CA ASP A 85 91.07 -56.00 -70.49
C ASP A 85 90.27 -55.79 -71.82
N THR A 86 90.51 -54.73 -72.60
CA THR A 86 89.58 -54.34 -73.69
C THR A 86 90.17 -54.20 -75.10
N VAL A 87 91.44 -54.59 -75.31
CA VAL A 87 92.13 -54.44 -76.63
C VAL A 87 92.20 -55.72 -77.46
N ASP A 88 91.95 -56.89 -76.88
CA ASP A 88 92.24 -58.21 -77.49
C ASP A 88 91.08 -58.79 -78.33
N ARG A 89 90.19 -57.94 -78.87
CA ARG A 89 88.94 -58.40 -79.52
C ARG A 89 88.50 -57.67 -80.80
N LEU A 90 89.36 -56.82 -81.36
CA LEU A 90 89.06 -56.04 -82.58
C LEU A 90 90.14 -56.15 -83.67
N LEU A 91 91.14 -57.03 -83.53
CA LEU A 91 92.22 -57.20 -84.52
C LEU A 91 91.98 -58.30 -85.57
N ASP A 92 90.96 -59.14 -85.40
CA ASP A 92 90.84 -60.41 -86.16
C ASP A 92 90.01 -60.31 -87.46
N ASP A 93 89.37 -59.16 -87.73
CA ASP A 93 88.45 -58.97 -88.88
C ASP A 93 89.03 -58.09 -90.02
N ALA A 94 90.33 -57.77 -89.97
CA ALA A 94 91.02 -56.94 -90.97
C ALA A 94 92.04 -57.70 -91.84
N SER A 95 92.14 -59.03 -91.69
CA SER A 95 93.23 -59.85 -92.24
C SER A 95 92.95 -60.49 -93.62
N SER A 96 92.06 -59.89 -94.44
CA SER A 96 91.64 -60.44 -95.75
C SER A 96 91.86 -59.50 -96.94
N ILE A 97 92.71 -58.48 -96.81
CA ILE A 97 93.25 -57.73 -97.95
C ILE A 97 94.73 -58.09 -98.08
N ALA A 98 95.12 -58.65 -99.23
CA ALA A 98 96.50 -59.03 -99.54
C ALA A 98 97.38 -57.79 -99.78
N PHE A 99 97.71 -57.09 -98.70
CA PHE A 99 98.78 -56.10 -98.69
C PHE A 99 100.12 -56.83 -98.77
N LEU A 100 100.83 -56.68 -99.91
CA LEU A 100 102.19 -57.20 -100.05
C LEU A 100 103.05 -56.66 -98.90
N PRO A 101 103.84 -57.51 -98.20
CA PRO A 101 104.71 -57.02 -97.15
C PRO A 101 105.72 -56.06 -97.76
N ALA A 102 105.69 -54.81 -97.31
CA ALA A 102 106.73 -53.84 -97.58
C ALA A 102 107.99 -54.31 -96.84
N GLY A 103 108.76 -55.17 -97.52
CA GLY A 103 110.01 -55.71 -97.02
C GLY A 103 110.95 -54.59 -96.61
N GLU A 104 111.43 -54.69 -95.39
CA GLU A 104 112.47 -53.87 -94.79
C GLU A 104 113.80 -54.14 -95.51
N ASP A 105 113.99 -53.53 -96.70
CA ASP A 105 115.28 -53.18 -97.30
C ASP A 105 115.10 -52.47 -98.66
N GLY A 106 115.65 -51.26 -98.80
CA GLY A 106 116.03 -50.71 -100.11
C GLY A 106 114.92 -50.31 -101.10
N ILE A 107 113.84 -49.65 -100.68
CA ILE A 107 112.97 -48.94 -101.64
C ILE A 107 113.70 -47.71 -102.18
N ASP A 108 114.16 -47.80 -103.42
CA ASP A 108 114.83 -46.72 -104.14
C ASP A 108 113.91 -45.48 -104.19
N SER A 109 114.31 -44.40 -103.53
CA SER A 109 113.49 -43.17 -103.46
C SER A 109 113.39 -42.42 -104.80
N ASN A 110 114.10 -42.90 -105.82
CA ASN A 110 114.00 -42.47 -107.21
C ASN A 110 112.99 -43.29 -108.05
N LEU A 111 112.35 -44.31 -107.48
CA LEU A 111 111.35 -45.12 -108.19
C LEU A 111 110.08 -44.30 -108.45
N SER A 112 109.79 -44.03 -109.73
CA SER A 112 108.61 -43.26 -110.16
C SER A 112 107.31 -43.81 -109.56
N LEU A 113 106.36 -42.91 -109.26
CA LEU A 113 105.00 -43.24 -108.84
C LEU A 113 104.34 -44.27 -109.78
N GLU A 114 104.58 -44.14 -111.09
CA GLU A 114 104.09 -45.07 -112.13
C GLU A 114 104.66 -46.49 -111.99
N MET A 115 105.93 -46.61 -111.58
CA MET A 115 106.57 -47.90 -111.37
C MET A 115 106.17 -48.52 -110.03
N ARG A 116 106.02 -47.71 -108.97
CA ARG A 116 105.56 -48.17 -107.65
C ARG A 116 104.14 -48.74 -107.69
N TYR A 117 103.25 -48.12 -108.45
CA TYR A 117 101.86 -48.53 -108.58
C TYR A 117 101.56 -49.27 -109.89
N HIS A 118 102.59 -49.74 -110.60
CA HIS A 118 102.48 -50.35 -111.93
C HIS A 118 101.42 -51.46 -112.02
N ALA A 119 101.30 -52.33 -111.01
CA ALA A 119 100.31 -53.41 -110.99
C ALA A 119 98.87 -52.89 -111.00
N LEU A 120 98.56 -51.87 -110.18
CA LEU A 120 97.24 -51.23 -110.12
C LEU A 120 96.96 -50.38 -111.37
N LEU A 121 98.00 -49.73 -111.90
CA LEU A 121 97.88 -48.84 -113.06
C LEU A 121 97.85 -49.58 -114.41
N SER A 122 98.27 -50.85 -114.47
CA SER A 122 98.34 -51.62 -115.72
C SER A 122 96.96 -51.92 -116.32
N GLU A 123 95.96 -52.16 -115.47
CA GLU A 123 94.58 -52.49 -115.90
C GLU A 123 93.76 -51.24 -116.28
N MET A 124 94.21 -50.05 -115.87
CA MET A 124 93.55 -48.77 -116.19
C MET A 124 93.81 -48.33 -117.62
N SER A 125 92.88 -47.58 -118.22
CA SER A 125 93.13 -46.90 -119.49
C SER A 125 94.21 -45.82 -119.32
N ARG A 126 94.81 -45.38 -120.44
CA ARG A 126 95.90 -44.41 -120.40
C ARG A 126 95.49 -43.08 -119.72
N VAL A 127 94.27 -42.61 -119.96
CA VAL A 127 93.76 -41.36 -119.38
C VAL A 127 93.59 -41.50 -117.87
N GLU A 128 92.95 -42.59 -117.43
CA GLU A 128 92.74 -42.87 -116.00
C GLU A 128 94.07 -43.10 -115.26
N ARG A 129 95.08 -43.68 -115.92
CA ARG A 129 96.45 -43.80 -115.39
C ARG A 129 97.11 -42.44 -115.17
N GLU A 130 97.01 -41.55 -116.15
CA GLU A 130 97.56 -40.19 -116.06
C GLU A 130 96.85 -39.38 -114.95
N GLU A 131 95.54 -39.54 -114.77
CA GLU A 131 94.76 -38.93 -113.66
C GLU A 131 95.07 -39.55 -112.28
N ALA A 132 95.19 -40.87 -112.19
CA ALA A 132 95.58 -41.57 -110.96
C ALA A 132 97.00 -41.16 -110.51
N LEU A 133 97.92 -40.98 -111.46
CA LEU A 133 99.26 -40.48 -111.17
C LEU A 133 99.25 -39.01 -110.73
N ALA A 134 98.46 -38.15 -111.38
CA ALA A 134 98.31 -36.76 -110.98
C ALA A 134 97.74 -36.61 -109.56
N THR A 135 96.74 -37.43 -109.20
CA THR A 135 96.16 -37.42 -107.84
C THR A 135 97.13 -37.96 -106.79
N LEU A 136 97.82 -39.08 -107.05
CA LEU A 136 98.87 -39.59 -106.15
C LEU A 136 100.03 -38.60 -105.98
N GLN A 137 100.43 -37.91 -107.06
CA GLN A 137 101.45 -36.86 -107.01
C GLN A 137 100.97 -35.65 -106.19
N ALA A 138 99.69 -35.29 -106.27
CA ALA A 138 99.09 -34.25 -105.42
C ALA A 138 99.03 -34.65 -103.93
N TYR A 139 98.80 -35.93 -103.60
CA TYR A 139 98.87 -36.42 -102.22
C TYR A 139 100.30 -36.44 -101.64
N VAL A 140 101.30 -36.75 -102.47
CA VAL A 140 102.72 -36.73 -102.07
C VAL A 140 103.29 -35.30 -102.02
N ALA A 141 102.73 -34.38 -102.81
CA ALA A 141 103.13 -32.97 -102.83
C ALA A 141 102.89 -32.31 -101.46
N ARG A 142 104.00 -31.96 -100.78
CA ARG A 142 103.93 -31.13 -99.57
C ARG A 142 103.43 -29.74 -99.96
N HIS A 143 102.21 -29.38 -99.57
CA HIS A 143 101.66 -28.04 -99.79
C HIS A 143 102.67 -26.98 -99.30
N PRO A 144 103.15 -26.07 -100.16
CA PRO A 144 104.10 -25.03 -99.77
C PRO A 144 103.49 -24.20 -98.63
N GLY A 145 104.29 -23.89 -97.60
CA GLY A 145 103.82 -23.24 -96.38
C GLY A 145 103.37 -24.19 -95.26
N ARG A 146 102.87 -25.41 -95.54
CA ARG A 146 102.32 -26.31 -94.49
C ARG A 146 103.30 -26.63 -93.36
N ALA A 147 104.59 -26.82 -93.69
CA ALA A 147 105.63 -27.05 -92.67
C ALA A 147 105.90 -25.79 -91.81
N GLN A 148 105.77 -24.59 -92.39
CA GLN A 148 105.93 -23.32 -91.69
C GLN A 148 104.70 -22.99 -90.83
N GLU A 149 103.49 -23.30 -91.28
CA GLU A 149 102.29 -23.24 -90.44
C GLU A 149 102.37 -24.20 -89.25
N LEU A 150 102.82 -25.44 -89.51
CA LEU A 150 102.94 -26.47 -88.46
C LEU A 150 104.04 -26.07 -87.46
N HIS A 151 105.16 -25.53 -87.95
CA HIS A 151 106.14 -24.86 -87.09
C HIS A 151 105.51 -23.70 -86.31
N GLN A 152 104.80 -22.76 -86.94
CA GLN A 152 104.18 -21.61 -86.26
C GLN A 152 103.16 -22.03 -85.20
N LYS A 153 102.39 -23.10 -85.45
CA LYS A 153 101.44 -23.69 -84.50
C LYS A 153 102.18 -24.30 -83.30
N LEU A 154 103.23 -25.12 -83.53
CA LEU A 154 104.00 -25.79 -82.47
C LEU A 154 105.05 -24.91 -81.76
N SER A 155 105.58 -23.89 -82.43
CA SER A 155 106.58 -22.94 -81.92
C SER A 155 105.97 -21.68 -81.33
N SER A 156 104.64 -21.55 -81.34
CA SER A 156 103.95 -20.41 -80.75
C SER A 156 104.31 -20.30 -79.25
N PRO A 157 104.71 -19.12 -78.74
CA PRO A 157 104.97 -18.94 -77.31
C PRO A 157 103.76 -19.31 -76.42
N SER A 158 102.54 -19.24 -76.97
CA SER A 158 101.31 -19.73 -76.36
C SER A 158 101.37 -21.23 -75.96
N ARG A 159 102.04 -22.09 -76.75
CA ARG A 159 102.27 -23.50 -76.42
C ARG A 159 103.55 -23.75 -75.60
N ARG A 160 104.40 -22.73 -75.41
CA ARG A 160 105.62 -22.78 -74.56
C ARG A 160 105.48 -21.97 -73.26
N ARG A 161 104.27 -21.94 -72.68
CA ARG A 161 104.03 -21.36 -71.34
C ARG A 161 104.80 -22.15 -70.28
N SER A 162 105.25 -21.46 -69.23
CA SER A 162 105.87 -22.13 -68.08
C SER A 162 104.85 -22.95 -67.31
N LEU A 163 105.29 -24.03 -66.66
CA LEU A 163 104.44 -24.88 -65.80
C LEU A 163 103.66 -24.04 -64.76
N GLN A 164 104.29 -23.00 -64.22
CA GLN A 164 103.69 -22.10 -63.23
C GLN A 164 102.55 -21.24 -63.82
N GLU A 165 102.66 -20.79 -65.07
CA GLU A 165 101.59 -20.05 -65.76
C GLU A 165 100.41 -20.97 -66.12
N THR A 166 100.71 -22.19 -66.55
CA THR A 166 99.70 -23.23 -66.82
C THR A 166 98.92 -23.58 -65.55
N LEU A 167 99.60 -23.83 -64.42
CA LEU A 167 98.95 -24.06 -63.13
C LEU A 167 98.07 -22.87 -62.69
N LYS A 168 98.54 -21.63 -62.87
CA LYS A 168 97.73 -20.43 -62.60
C LYS A 168 96.47 -20.36 -63.47
N LYS A 169 96.54 -20.75 -64.76
CA LYS A 169 95.37 -20.82 -65.65
C LYS A 169 94.34 -21.86 -65.16
N TYR A 170 94.79 -23.06 -64.77
CA TYR A 170 93.90 -24.09 -64.21
C TYR A 170 93.28 -23.65 -62.88
N GLN A 171 94.06 -23.06 -61.98
CA GLN A 171 93.54 -22.48 -60.73
C GLN A 171 92.48 -21.40 -61.01
N ALA A 172 92.72 -20.50 -61.97
CA ALA A 172 91.75 -19.48 -62.38
C ALA A 172 90.47 -20.07 -63.02
N LYS A 173 90.58 -21.16 -63.81
CA LYS A 173 89.41 -21.88 -64.34
C LYS A 173 88.61 -22.53 -63.22
N HIS A 174 89.28 -23.16 -62.25
CA HIS A 174 88.63 -23.76 -61.09
C HIS A 174 87.94 -22.71 -60.19
N THR A 175 88.60 -21.60 -59.86
CA THR A 175 87.99 -20.53 -59.05
C THR A 175 86.82 -19.87 -59.77
N ARG A 176 86.89 -19.68 -61.09
CA ARG A 176 85.76 -19.16 -61.88
C ARG A 176 84.57 -20.13 -61.90
N ALA A 177 84.82 -21.44 -62.04
CA ALA A 177 83.79 -22.47 -61.97
C ALA A 177 83.16 -22.55 -60.56
N GLN A 178 83.98 -22.46 -59.51
CA GLN A 178 83.51 -22.38 -58.13
C GLN A 178 82.66 -21.13 -57.89
N GLN A 179 83.11 -19.95 -58.33
CA GLN A 179 82.34 -18.71 -58.24
C GLN A 179 81.00 -18.80 -58.97
N LYS A 180 80.94 -19.44 -60.16
CA LYS A 180 79.69 -19.70 -60.88
C LYS A 180 78.75 -20.61 -60.08
N ARG A 181 79.26 -21.72 -59.49
CA ARG A 181 78.48 -22.59 -58.59
C ARG A 181 77.96 -21.86 -57.35
N GLU A 182 78.81 -21.10 -56.66
CA GLU A 182 78.42 -20.30 -55.50
C GLU A 182 77.39 -19.22 -55.85
N GLN A 183 77.49 -18.60 -57.02
CA GLN A 183 76.51 -17.61 -57.49
C GLN A 183 75.14 -18.26 -57.72
N VAL A 184 75.09 -19.38 -58.45
CA VAL A 184 73.81 -20.10 -58.69
C VAL A 184 73.21 -20.60 -57.38
N GLN A 185 74.01 -21.08 -56.43
CA GLN A 185 73.54 -21.43 -55.09
C GLN A 185 72.95 -20.23 -54.32
N LYS A 186 73.61 -19.06 -54.37
CA LYS A 186 73.10 -17.82 -53.77
C LYS A 186 71.79 -17.37 -54.41
N GLU A 187 71.68 -17.42 -55.73
CA GLU A 187 70.46 -17.09 -56.47
C GLU A 187 69.31 -18.06 -56.16
N LYS A 188 69.56 -19.37 -56.08
CA LYS A 188 68.59 -20.38 -55.62
C LYS A 188 68.12 -20.10 -54.19
N THR A 189 69.06 -19.77 -53.29
CA THR A 189 68.76 -19.44 -51.88
C THR A 189 67.87 -18.19 -51.77
N ILE A 190 68.19 -17.12 -52.52
CA ILE A 190 67.40 -15.88 -52.54
C ILE A 190 65.97 -16.15 -53.07
N LYS A 191 65.82 -16.96 -54.13
CA LYS A 191 64.50 -17.36 -54.65
C LYS A 191 63.68 -18.13 -53.60
N ILE A 192 64.28 -19.10 -52.91
CA ILE A 192 63.61 -19.85 -51.84
C ILE A 192 63.19 -18.90 -50.70
N GLN A 193 64.05 -17.98 -50.27
CA GLN A 193 63.71 -16.97 -49.25
C GLN A 193 62.53 -16.08 -49.66
N GLN A 194 62.48 -15.65 -50.93
CA GLN A 194 61.36 -14.86 -51.47
C GLN A 194 60.04 -15.65 -51.50
N LEU A 195 60.08 -16.94 -51.81
CA LEU A 195 58.88 -17.79 -51.78
C LEU A 195 58.43 -18.07 -50.34
N LEU A 196 59.35 -18.28 -49.40
CA LEU A 196 59.03 -18.44 -47.98
C LEU A 196 58.34 -17.18 -47.42
N ALA A 197 58.82 -15.98 -47.75
CA ALA A 197 58.16 -14.74 -47.37
C ALA A 197 56.71 -14.65 -47.90
N ARG A 198 56.47 -15.01 -49.18
CA ARG A 198 55.11 -15.06 -49.73
C ARG A 198 54.23 -16.10 -49.04
N VAL A 199 54.78 -17.25 -48.66
CA VAL A 199 54.06 -18.26 -47.87
C VAL A 199 53.69 -17.72 -46.48
N GLU A 200 54.53 -16.89 -45.85
CA GLU A 200 54.21 -16.21 -44.60
C GLU A 200 53.11 -15.16 -44.77
N ASP A 201 53.13 -14.38 -45.86
CA ASP A 201 52.08 -13.41 -46.22
C ASP A 201 50.72 -14.12 -46.43
N VAL A 202 50.68 -15.20 -47.23
CA VAL A 202 49.47 -16.01 -47.43
C VAL A 202 48.97 -16.62 -46.12
N LYS A 203 49.88 -17.09 -45.25
CA LYS A 203 49.53 -17.58 -43.89
C LYS A 203 49.02 -16.44 -42.99
N ALA A 204 49.47 -15.20 -43.17
CA ALA A 204 48.93 -14.04 -42.47
C ALA A 204 47.51 -13.69 -42.97
N ALA A 205 47.30 -13.65 -44.29
CA ALA A 205 45.98 -13.43 -44.89
C ALA A 205 44.94 -14.47 -44.44
N LYS A 206 45.30 -15.76 -44.41
CA LYS A 206 44.42 -16.84 -43.90
C LYS A 206 44.05 -16.64 -42.42
N ARG A 207 44.99 -16.21 -41.59
CA ARG A 207 44.72 -15.90 -40.17
C ARG A 207 43.80 -14.69 -40.01
N GLN A 208 43.98 -13.65 -40.82
CA GLN A 208 43.08 -12.49 -40.83
C GLN A 208 41.67 -12.89 -41.25
N LEU A 209 41.50 -13.68 -42.31
CA LEU A 209 40.20 -14.17 -42.77
C LEU A 209 39.47 -14.99 -41.68
N ILE A 210 40.19 -15.81 -40.92
CA ILE A 210 39.63 -16.59 -39.80
C ILE A 210 39.17 -15.67 -38.66
N GLU A 211 39.98 -14.69 -38.25
CA GLU A 211 39.58 -13.74 -37.20
C GLU A 211 38.44 -12.82 -37.68
N ASP A 212 38.38 -12.43 -38.96
CA ASP A 212 37.27 -11.68 -39.52
C ASP A 212 35.95 -12.48 -39.53
N LYS A 213 36.00 -13.78 -39.92
CA LYS A 213 34.85 -14.69 -39.81
C LYS A 213 34.38 -14.82 -38.35
N ARG A 214 35.33 -14.94 -37.41
CA ARG A 214 35.05 -15.03 -35.96
C ARG A 214 34.42 -13.75 -35.42
N LEU A 215 35.01 -12.58 -35.68
CA LEU A 215 34.49 -11.28 -35.23
C LEU A 215 33.08 -11.01 -35.75
N LYS A 216 32.80 -11.36 -37.02
CA LYS A 216 31.45 -11.26 -37.59
C LYS A 216 30.46 -12.21 -36.91
N MET A 217 30.88 -13.42 -36.54
CA MET A 217 30.03 -14.34 -35.78
C MET A 217 29.75 -13.83 -34.36
N GLU A 218 30.78 -13.31 -33.67
CA GLU A 218 30.67 -12.73 -32.33
C GLU A 218 29.75 -11.49 -32.31
N ASP A 219 29.90 -10.60 -33.28
CA ASP A 219 29.05 -9.42 -33.50
C ASP A 219 27.59 -9.79 -33.80
N LYS A 220 27.34 -10.82 -34.64
CA LYS A 220 25.98 -11.37 -34.84
C LYS A 220 25.40 -11.95 -33.55
N MET A 221 26.18 -12.71 -32.78
CA MET A 221 25.76 -13.27 -31.49
C MET A 221 25.47 -12.17 -30.46
N GLN A 222 26.29 -11.12 -30.41
CA GLN A 222 26.08 -9.97 -29.53
C GLN A 222 24.80 -9.23 -29.88
N ARG A 223 24.56 -8.89 -31.16
CA ARG A 223 23.29 -8.26 -31.58
C ARG A 223 22.08 -9.13 -31.27
N ALA A 224 22.16 -10.44 -31.46
CA ALA A 224 21.08 -11.36 -31.10
C ALA A 224 20.82 -11.38 -29.58
N ALA A 225 21.87 -11.33 -28.77
CA ALA A 225 21.76 -11.23 -27.31
C ALA A 225 21.15 -9.89 -26.87
N GLU A 226 21.62 -8.77 -27.41
CA GLU A 226 21.10 -7.43 -27.14
C GLU A 226 19.62 -7.29 -27.54
N ASN A 227 19.24 -7.77 -28.72
CA ASN A 227 17.85 -7.78 -29.18
C ASN A 227 16.95 -8.61 -28.26
N ARG A 228 17.43 -9.80 -27.83
CA ARG A 228 16.72 -10.65 -26.87
C ARG A 228 16.59 -9.97 -25.51
N GLU A 229 17.63 -9.29 -25.05
CA GLU A 229 17.62 -8.56 -23.77
C GLU A 229 16.65 -7.37 -23.82
N GLN A 230 16.65 -6.60 -24.91
CA GLN A 230 15.69 -5.51 -25.14
C GLN A 230 14.24 -6.03 -25.17
N TYR A 231 13.98 -7.16 -25.85
CA TYR A 231 12.66 -7.80 -25.86
C TYR A 231 12.21 -8.22 -24.45
N LEU A 232 13.10 -8.82 -23.66
CA LEU A 232 12.82 -9.17 -22.26
C LEU A 232 12.60 -7.93 -21.39
N ARG A 233 13.38 -6.86 -21.57
CA ARG A 233 13.17 -5.57 -20.87
C ARG A 233 11.78 -5.00 -21.17
N GLN A 234 11.33 -5.01 -22.42
CA GLN A 234 9.98 -4.57 -22.79
C GLN A 234 8.87 -5.42 -22.17
N ILE A 235 9.08 -6.73 -21.99
CA ILE A 235 8.12 -7.60 -21.29
C ILE A 235 8.04 -7.23 -19.80
N VAL A 236 9.19 -7.04 -19.15
CA VAL A 236 9.27 -6.66 -17.73
C VAL A 236 8.67 -5.27 -17.48
N GLU A 237 8.94 -4.31 -18.36
CA GLU A 237 8.36 -2.96 -18.30
C GLU A 237 6.83 -3.00 -18.41
N LYS A 238 6.29 -3.72 -19.41
CA LYS A 238 4.84 -3.94 -19.56
C LYS A 238 4.23 -4.62 -18.34
N ALA A 239 4.90 -5.61 -17.77
CA ALA A 239 4.42 -6.29 -16.56
C ALA A 239 4.35 -5.34 -15.34
N HIS A 240 5.35 -4.47 -15.16
CA HIS A 240 5.31 -3.45 -14.12
C HIS A 240 4.27 -2.36 -14.37
N ASP A 241 3.98 -2.02 -15.62
CA ASP A 241 2.89 -1.07 -15.92
C ASP A 241 1.50 -1.66 -15.66
N GLU A 242 1.28 -2.94 -15.96
CA GLU A 242 0.07 -3.65 -15.50
C GLU A 242 0.00 -3.74 -13.96
N GLU A 243 1.14 -3.98 -13.29
CA GLU A 243 1.21 -3.96 -11.82
C GLU A 243 0.84 -2.58 -11.24
N LYS A 244 1.30 -1.48 -11.85
CA LYS A 244 0.91 -0.10 -11.48
C LYS A 244 -0.58 0.12 -11.68
N LYS A 245 -1.16 -0.31 -12.81
CA LYS A 245 -2.60 -0.21 -13.08
C LYS A 245 -3.42 -0.97 -12.02
N LEU A 246 -3.00 -2.18 -11.65
CA LEU A 246 -3.65 -2.96 -10.59
C LEU A 246 -3.55 -2.28 -9.21
N LYS A 247 -2.42 -1.64 -8.88
CA LYS A 247 -2.27 -0.84 -7.67
C LYS A 247 -3.20 0.37 -7.67
N GLU A 248 -3.33 1.08 -8.80
CA GLU A 248 -4.23 2.22 -8.96
C GLU A 248 -5.71 1.80 -8.84
N ILE A 249 -6.12 0.71 -9.50
CA ILE A 249 -7.49 0.16 -9.37
C ILE A 249 -7.80 -0.20 -7.91
N ASN A 250 -6.85 -0.79 -7.19
CA ASN A 250 -7.03 -1.10 -5.77
C ASN A 250 -7.07 0.15 -4.89
N PHE A 251 -6.30 1.19 -5.22
CA PHE A 251 -6.35 2.48 -4.54
C PHE A 251 -7.71 3.18 -4.73
N ILE A 252 -8.17 3.31 -5.98
CA ILE A 252 -9.49 3.87 -6.32
C ILE A 252 -10.60 3.08 -5.60
N LYS A 253 -10.57 1.75 -5.66
CA LYS A 253 -11.56 0.89 -4.99
C LYS A 253 -11.57 1.07 -3.46
N ASN A 254 -10.42 1.32 -2.84
CA ASN A 254 -10.32 1.62 -1.40
C ASN A 254 -10.93 3.00 -1.09
N ILE A 255 -10.59 4.03 -1.87
CA ILE A 255 -11.18 5.37 -1.75
C ILE A 255 -12.70 5.33 -1.96
N GLU A 256 -13.19 4.61 -2.99
CA GLU A 256 -14.63 4.42 -3.19
C GLU A 256 -15.32 3.72 -2.01
N ALA A 257 -14.68 2.71 -1.41
CA ALA A 257 -15.24 2.03 -0.24
C ALA A 257 -15.27 2.94 0.99
N GLN A 258 -14.28 3.83 1.15
CA GLN A 258 -14.27 4.86 2.19
C GLN A 258 -15.36 5.91 1.94
N ASN A 259 -15.51 6.40 0.72
CA ASN A 259 -16.56 7.36 0.35
C ASN A 259 -17.95 6.76 0.60
N LYS A 260 -18.23 5.54 0.12
CA LYS A 260 -19.50 4.82 0.40
C LYS A 260 -19.79 4.69 1.90
N ARG A 261 -18.75 4.52 2.74
CA ARG A 261 -18.91 4.51 4.20
C ARG A 261 -19.22 5.90 4.77
N LEU A 262 -18.63 6.95 4.23
CA LEU A 262 -18.92 8.34 4.61
C LEU A 262 -20.35 8.73 4.20
N ASP A 263 -20.77 8.41 2.97
CA ASP A 263 -22.11 8.67 2.44
C ASP A 263 -23.20 8.01 3.33
N LEU A 264 -22.98 6.75 3.75
CA LEU A 264 -23.88 6.04 4.67
C LEU A 264 -23.92 6.69 6.06
N LEU A 265 -22.78 7.20 6.53
CA LEU A 265 -22.67 7.85 7.85
C LEU A 265 -23.30 9.26 7.83
N GLU A 266 -23.21 9.98 6.72
CA GLU A 266 -23.92 11.24 6.48
C GLU A 266 -25.43 11.01 6.38
N SER A 267 -25.87 10.04 5.58
CA SER A 267 -27.29 9.66 5.49
C SER A 267 -27.89 9.22 6.84
N SER A 268 -27.10 8.54 7.68
CA SER A 268 -27.49 8.20 9.05
C SER A 268 -27.63 9.44 9.94
N LYS A 269 -26.72 10.42 9.83
CA LYS A 269 -26.82 11.70 10.56
C LYS A 269 -28.02 12.52 10.11
N ASP A 270 -28.35 12.54 8.82
CA ASP A 270 -29.54 13.22 8.31
C ASP A 270 -30.84 12.56 8.78
N ALA A 271 -30.84 11.24 8.96
CA ALA A 271 -31.95 10.53 9.58
C ALA A 271 -32.07 10.84 11.08
N GLU A 272 -30.95 10.88 11.80
CA GLU A 272 -30.89 11.23 13.22
C GLU A 272 -31.31 12.69 13.47
N GLY A 273 -30.82 13.64 12.67
CA GLY A 273 -31.19 15.06 12.76
C GLY A 273 -32.70 15.27 12.57
N ARG A 274 -33.30 14.63 11.55
CA ARG A 274 -34.76 14.65 11.36
C ARG A 274 -35.54 14.04 12.52
N LEU A 275 -34.99 13.02 13.19
CA LEU A 275 -35.60 12.46 14.40
C LEU A 275 -35.50 13.43 15.58
N GLN A 276 -34.34 14.06 15.78
CA GLN A 276 -34.14 15.09 16.81
C GLN A 276 -35.06 16.30 16.59
N ASP A 277 -35.26 16.76 15.35
CA ASP A 277 -36.19 17.83 15.02
C ASP A 277 -37.64 17.47 15.41
N LEU A 278 -38.08 16.24 15.11
CA LEU A 278 -39.40 15.73 15.50
C LEU A 278 -39.55 15.60 17.02
N GLU A 279 -38.49 15.22 17.73
CA GLU A 279 -38.48 15.16 19.20
C GLU A 279 -38.53 16.57 19.82
N GLN A 280 -37.77 17.53 19.29
CA GLN A 280 -37.85 18.93 19.70
C GLN A 280 -39.23 19.52 19.40
N GLU A 281 -39.86 19.18 18.28
CA GLU A 281 -41.23 19.63 17.97
C GLU A 281 -42.23 19.05 18.98
N ARG A 282 -42.11 17.76 19.33
CA ARG A 282 -42.92 17.12 20.37
C ARG A 282 -42.72 17.79 21.74
N GLN A 283 -41.47 18.08 22.12
CA GLN A 283 -41.16 18.80 23.37
C GLN A 283 -41.79 20.19 23.38
N LYS A 284 -41.59 20.99 22.32
CA LYS A 284 -42.22 22.32 22.17
C LYS A 284 -43.74 22.27 22.24
N ARG A 285 -44.39 21.26 21.64
CA ARG A 285 -45.85 21.06 21.75
C ARG A 285 -46.29 20.67 23.17
N LEU A 286 -45.48 19.91 23.92
CA LEU A 286 -45.75 19.58 25.32
C LEU A 286 -45.56 20.80 26.23
N GLU A 287 -44.51 21.58 26.03
CA GLU A 287 -44.26 22.86 26.71
C GLU A 287 -45.38 23.86 26.44
N GLU A 288 -45.80 24.01 25.18
CA GLU A 288 -46.93 24.88 24.82
C GLU A 288 -48.24 24.41 25.48
N LYS A 289 -48.50 23.10 25.49
CA LYS A 289 -49.67 22.53 26.17
C LYS A 289 -49.62 22.78 27.68
N ALA A 290 -48.46 22.58 28.32
CA ALA A 290 -48.26 22.83 29.74
C ALA A 290 -48.40 24.33 30.08
N ALA A 291 -47.89 25.23 29.22
CA ALA A 291 -48.06 26.67 29.38
C ALA A 291 -49.53 27.09 29.24
N ARG A 292 -50.26 26.53 28.26
CA ARG A 292 -51.72 26.72 28.13
C ARG A 292 -52.48 26.22 29.35
N GLU A 293 -52.14 25.03 29.87
CA GLU A 293 -52.76 24.46 31.06
C GLU A 293 -52.48 25.30 32.32
N ALA A 294 -51.23 25.72 32.54
CA ALA A 294 -50.86 26.62 33.63
C ALA A 294 -51.56 27.99 33.55
N ALA A 295 -51.78 28.54 32.35
CA ALA A 295 -52.55 29.76 32.15
C ALA A 295 -54.04 29.57 32.50
N VAL A 296 -54.63 28.43 32.12
CA VAL A 296 -56.01 28.06 32.50
C VAL A 296 -56.12 27.85 34.01
N GLU A 297 -55.13 27.21 34.64
CA GLU A 297 -55.12 27.00 36.08
C GLU A 297 -54.99 28.32 36.85
N ARG A 298 -54.10 29.24 36.44
CA ARG A 298 -54.03 30.60 37.03
C ARG A 298 -55.37 31.31 36.95
N ARG A 299 -56.03 31.30 35.78
CA ARG A 299 -57.37 31.89 35.62
C ARG A 299 -58.42 31.23 36.53
N ARG A 300 -58.34 29.91 36.73
CA ARG A 300 -59.21 29.18 37.66
C ARG A 300 -58.96 29.59 39.12
N GLN A 301 -57.69 29.68 39.53
CA GLN A 301 -57.30 30.13 40.87
C GLN A 301 -57.69 31.60 41.12
N GLU A 302 -57.64 32.46 40.10
CA GLU A 302 -58.12 33.85 40.18
C GLU A 302 -59.63 33.92 40.40
N LEU A 303 -60.42 33.16 39.65
CA LEU A 303 -61.88 33.05 39.83
C LEU A 303 -62.24 32.46 41.21
N GLU A 304 -61.48 31.51 41.70
CA GLU A 304 -61.67 30.94 43.04
C GLU A 304 -61.33 31.95 44.14
N LYS A 305 -60.24 32.71 44.02
CA LYS A 305 -59.90 33.84 44.91
C LYS A 305 -60.96 34.95 44.86
N GLU A 306 -61.54 35.23 43.69
CA GLU A 306 -62.65 36.17 43.57
C GLU A 306 -63.91 35.67 44.30
N ARG A 307 -64.22 34.37 44.18
CA ARG A 307 -65.31 33.73 44.94
C ARG A 307 -65.05 33.77 46.44
N GLN A 308 -63.82 33.48 46.88
CA GLN A 308 -63.42 33.58 48.29
C GLN A 308 -63.60 35.01 48.80
N ARG A 309 -63.09 36.03 48.10
CA ARG A 309 -63.31 37.45 48.44
C ARG A 309 -64.79 37.85 48.50
N LYS A 310 -65.65 37.28 47.65
CA LYS A 310 -67.11 37.49 47.72
C LYS A 310 -67.74 36.82 48.95
N LEU A 311 -67.25 35.65 49.35
CA LEU A 311 -67.67 34.95 50.57
C LEU A 311 -67.15 35.65 51.84
N GLU A 312 -65.92 36.14 51.83
CA GLU A 312 -65.33 36.96 52.89
C GLU A 312 -66.18 38.21 53.12
N LYS A 313 -66.50 38.99 52.08
CA LYS A 313 -67.42 40.14 52.17
C LYS A 313 -68.82 39.76 52.67
N MET A 314 -69.33 38.58 52.32
CA MET A 314 -70.60 38.08 52.86
C MET A 314 -70.49 37.75 54.36
N ASN A 315 -69.36 37.18 54.79
CA ASN A 315 -69.11 36.86 56.19
C ASN A 315 -68.83 38.12 57.02
N GLU A 316 -68.10 39.09 56.49
CA GLU A 316 -67.91 40.43 57.09
C GLU A 316 -69.26 41.11 57.30
N THR A 317 -70.09 41.23 56.26
CA THR A 317 -71.43 41.84 56.40
C THR A 317 -72.41 41.03 57.25
N ARG A 318 -72.18 39.72 57.46
CA ARG A 318 -72.89 38.92 58.47
C ARG A 318 -72.39 39.22 59.88
N LEU A 319 -71.07 39.26 60.07
CA LEU A 319 -70.43 39.56 61.35
C LEU A 319 -70.73 40.98 61.81
N GLU A 320 -70.79 41.97 60.91
CA GLU A 320 -71.24 43.34 61.22
C GLU A 320 -72.70 43.37 61.70
N LYS A 321 -73.59 42.60 61.07
CA LYS A 321 -74.99 42.45 61.50
C LYS A 321 -75.08 41.76 62.85
N GLU A 322 -74.31 40.71 63.06
CA GLU A 322 -74.23 39.98 64.33
C GLU A 322 -73.67 40.87 65.44
N GLN A 323 -72.60 41.63 65.21
CA GLN A 323 -72.08 42.64 66.15
C GLN A 323 -73.11 43.74 66.43
N ARG A 324 -73.90 44.16 65.44
CA ARG A 324 -74.97 45.16 65.64
C ARG A 324 -76.14 44.59 66.47
N ILE A 325 -76.50 43.33 66.27
CA ILE A 325 -77.49 42.61 67.07
C ILE A 325 -76.96 42.37 68.49
N GLY A 326 -75.71 41.92 68.62
CA GLY A 326 -75.01 41.71 69.88
C GLY A 326 -74.94 42.98 70.72
N LYS A 327 -74.55 44.12 70.14
CA LYS A 327 -74.57 45.44 70.82
C LYS A 327 -75.98 45.83 71.29
N MET A 328 -77.03 45.53 70.52
CA MET A 328 -78.41 45.77 70.93
C MET A 328 -78.85 44.83 72.07
N GLN A 329 -78.45 43.55 72.00
CA GLN A 329 -78.74 42.56 73.03
C GLN A 329 -77.98 42.87 74.33
N GLU A 330 -76.70 43.22 74.26
CA GLU A 330 -75.88 43.68 75.39
C GLU A 330 -76.50 44.92 76.05
N GLN A 331 -76.98 45.90 75.28
CA GLN A 331 -77.69 47.06 75.83
C GLN A 331 -78.99 46.65 76.56
N LYS A 332 -79.79 45.74 75.99
CA LYS A 332 -81.01 45.21 76.63
C LYS A 332 -80.70 44.36 77.87
N GLU A 333 -79.64 43.57 77.85
CA GLU A 333 -79.21 42.78 78.99
C GLU A 333 -78.69 43.68 80.11
N ARG A 334 -77.88 44.68 79.79
CA ARG A 334 -77.38 45.70 80.73
C ARG A 334 -78.54 46.47 81.38
N GLN A 335 -79.62 46.73 80.65
CA GLN A 335 -80.87 47.27 81.21
C GLN A 335 -81.56 46.27 82.17
N ARG A 336 -81.67 44.98 81.82
CA ARG A 336 -82.20 43.94 82.73
C ARG A 336 -81.34 43.78 84.00
N GLN A 337 -80.02 43.80 83.86
CA GLN A 337 -79.08 43.71 84.98
C GLN A 337 -79.14 44.96 85.87
N ALA A 338 -79.35 46.15 85.32
CA ALA A 338 -79.58 47.37 86.09
C ALA A 338 -80.88 47.27 86.91
N LEU A 339 -82.01 46.88 86.30
CA LEU A 339 -83.28 46.66 86.99
C LEU A 339 -83.20 45.56 88.06
N ALA A 340 -82.38 44.51 87.84
CA ALA A 340 -82.13 43.48 88.84
C ALA A 340 -81.32 44.00 90.04
N ARG A 341 -80.33 44.87 89.81
CA ARG A 341 -79.55 45.53 90.87
C ARG A 341 -80.39 46.55 91.66
N GLU A 342 -81.28 47.26 91.00
CA GLU A 342 -82.24 48.17 91.65
C GLU A 342 -83.21 47.40 92.55
N LYS A 343 -83.82 46.30 92.06
CA LYS A 343 -84.65 45.40 92.89
C LYS A 343 -83.89 44.72 94.02
N ALA A 344 -82.57 44.53 93.90
CA ALA A 344 -81.74 44.04 95.00
C ALA A 344 -81.61 45.10 96.11
N ARG A 345 -81.36 46.36 95.74
CA ARG A 345 -81.28 47.47 96.71
C ARG A 345 -82.62 47.73 97.42
N ASP A 346 -83.74 47.71 96.71
CA ASP A 346 -85.08 47.82 97.32
C ASP A 346 -85.36 46.68 98.32
N ARG A 347 -84.83 45.47 98.09
CA ARG A 347 -84.90 44.38 99.10
C ARG A 347 -84.01 44.63 100.31
N GLU A 348 -82.80 45.13 100.12
CA GLU A 348 -81.89 45.52 101.22
C GLU A 348 -82.51 46.64 102.08
N GLU A 349 -83.12 47.64 101.43
CA GLU A 349 -83.80 48.77 102.08
C GLU A 349 -85.04 48.33 102.87
N ARG A 350 -85.86 47.41 102.33
CA ARG A 350 -86.98 46.80 103.08
C ARG A 350 -86.52 45.95 104.27
N LEU A 351 -85.41 45.22 104.13
CA LEU A 351 -84.84 44.45 105.24
C LEU A 351 -84.34 45.38 106.36
N LEU A 352 -83.69 46.48 105.99
CA LEU A 352 -83.25 47.52 106.93
C LEU A 352 -84.45 48.17 107.64
N ALA A 353 -85.51 48.53 106.91
CA ALA A 353 -86.74 49.09 107.49
C ALA A 353 -87.46 48.11 108.45
N ARG A 354 -87.45 46.82 108.15
CA ARG A 354 -87.97 45.78 109.07
C ARG A 354 -87.11 45.65 110.33
N GLN A 355 -85.79 45.78 110.20
CA GLN A 355 -84.86 45.71 111.32
C GLN A 355 -85.02 46.91 112.28
N THR A 356 -85.16 48.13 111.74
CA THR A 356 -85.39 49.32 112.56
C THR A 356 -86.75 49.28 113.27
N GLN A 357 -87.80 48.78 112.60
CA GLN A 357 -89.11 48.57 113.23
C GLN A 357 -89.07 47.52 114.36
N GLN A 358 -88.29 46.45 114.20
CA GLN A 358 -88.03 45.49 115.29
C GLN A 358 -87.29 46.14 116.47
N GLN A 359 -86.25 46.94 116.20
CA GLN A 359 -85.54 47.67 117.26
C GLN A 359 -86.47 48.61 118.04
N GLN A 360 -87.25 49.45 117.33
CA GLN A 360 -88.23 50.36 117.94
C GLN A 360 -89.26 49.62 118.82
N THR A 361 -89.83 48.51 118.34
CA THR A 361 -90.78 47.71 119.15
C THR A 361 -90.13 47.07 120.37
N THR A 362 -88.85 46.67 120.31
CA THR A 362 -88.12 46.18 121.49
C THR A 362 -87.79 47.30 122.49
N GLU A 363 -87.43 48.51 122.02
CA GLU A 363 -87.20 49.69 122.88
C GLU A 363 -88.48 50.16 123.57
N GLU A 364 -89.62 50.17 122.86
CA GLU A 364 -90.93 50.46 123.45
C GLU A 364 -91.34 49.43 124.51
N LEU A 365 -91.05 48.14 124.27
CA LEU A 365 -91.32 47.09 125.24
C LEU A 365 -90.44 47.25 126.50
N GLN A 366 -89.17 47.60 126.34
CA GLN A 366 -88.26 47.91 127.46
C GLN A 366 -88.76 49.13 128.26
N ARG A 367 -89.19 50.21 127.59
CA ARG A 367 -89.83 51.37 128.27
C ARG A 367 -91.08 50.96 129.05
N LYS A 368 -91.96 50.14 128.47
CA LYS A 368 -93.18 49.64 129.15
C LYS A 368 -92.87 48.74 130.36
N ILE A 369 -91.81 47.94 130.32
CA ILE A 369 -91.37 47.14 131.47
C ILE A 369 -90.88 48.07 132.60
N LEU A 370 -90.05 49.06 132.26
CA LEU A 370 -89.48 50.00 133.23
C LEU A 370 -90.56 50.88 133.88
N GLN A 371 -91.54 51.33 133.09
CA GLN A 371 -92.73 52.05 133.58
C GLN A 371 -93.59 51.17 134.52
N LYS A 372 -93.81 49.89 134.19
CA LYS A 372 -94.53 48.96 135.08
C LYS A 372 -93.79 48.69 136.39
N GLN A 373 -92.45 48.68 136.39
CA GLN A 373 -91.67 48.56 137.63
C GLN A 373 -91.82 49.82 138.51
N GLN A 374 -91.78 51.02 137.91
CA GLN A 374 -92.02 52.27 138.63
C GLN A 374 -93.45 52.36 139.19
N ASP A 375 -94.47 52.04 138.37
CA ASP A 375 -95.87 52.01 138.82
C ASP A 375 -96.11 50.97 139.93
N SER A 376 -95.44 49.81 139.88
CA SER A 376 -95.55 48.79 140.92
C SER A 376 -94.87 49.21 142.23
N ALA A 377 -93.76 49.94 142.16
CA ALA A 377 -93.12 50.53 143.33
C ALA A 377 -94.04 51.60 143.96
N ARG A 378 -94.61 52.48 143.14
CA ARG A 378 -95.53 53.55 143.56
C ARG A 378 -96.79 52.99 144.24
N ARG A 379 -97.42 51.97 143.65
CA ARG A 379 -98.56 51.27 144.28
C ARG A 379 -98.21 50.54 145.56
N HIS A 380 -96.96 50.08 145.72
CA HIS A 380 -96.53 49.46 146.97
C HIS A 380 -96.42 50.50 148.10
N GLU A 381 -95.88 51.68 147.79
CA GLU A 381 -95.79 52.83 148.70
C GLU A 381 -97.20 53.32 149.10
N GLU A 382 -98.06 53.58 148.12
CA GLU A 382 -99.47 53.96 148.30
C GLU A 382 -100.25 52.93 149.15
N ASN A 383 -100.01 51.62 148.98
CA ASN A 383 -100.67 50.57 149.76
C ASN A 383 -100.20 50.53 151.23
N ILE A 384 -98.92 50.83 151.51
CA ILE A 384 -98.42 50.95 152.89
C ILE A 384 -99.04 52.16 153.60
N GLU A 385 -99.24 53.27 152.90
CA GLU A 385 -99.99 54.42 153.43
C GLU A 385 -101.47 54.08 153.66
N HIS A 386 -102.11 53.38 152.72
CA HIS A 386 -103.49 52.93 152.88
C HIS A 386 -103.69 52.00 154.08
N ILE A 387 -102.72 51.15 154.41
CA ILE A 387 -102.77 50.28 155.60
C ILE A 387 -102.64 51.09 156.89
N ARG A 388 -101.81 52.15 156.92
CA ARG A 388 -101.74 53.08 158.07
C ARG A 388 -103.06 53.85 158.27
N GLN A 389 -103.71 54.28 157.19
CA GLN A 389 -104.98 55.01 157.24
C GLN A 389 -106.16 54.09 157.64
N ARG A 390 -106.15 52.83 157.20
CA ARG A 390 -107.24 51.85 157.45
C ARG A 390 -107.25 51.26 158.87
N ALA A 391 -106.32 51.64 159.74
CA ALA A 391 -106.26 51.20 161.14
C ALA A 391 -107.06 52.07 162.13
N LEU A 392 -107.61 53.22 161.69
CA LEU A 392 -108.32 54.17 162.57
C LEU A 392 -109.85 54.19 162.42
N GLU A 393 -110.41 53.76 161.29
CA GLU A 393 -111.85 53.92 161.00
C GLU A 393 -112.52 52.58 160.63
N LEU A 394 -113.22 52.02 161.63
CA LEU A 394 -113.82 50.69 161.61
C LEU A 394 -115.32 50.82 161.94
N THR A 395 -116.22 50.87 160.94
CA THR A 395 -117.69 50.70 161.16
C THR A 395 -118.50 50.35 159.89
N LEU A 396 -118.89 49.07 159.78
CA LEU A 396 -120.18 48.52 159.26
C LEU A 396 -120.69 48.81 157.80
N PRO A 397 -121.64 47.99 157.25
CA PRO A 397 -121.74 47.73 155.79
C PRO A 397 -123.14 47.88 155.12
N THR A 398 -123.20 47.92 153.77
CA THR A 398 -124.45 47.63 153.00
C THR A 398 -124.28 47.22 151.51
N ARG A 399 -125.36 46.60 150.99
CA ARG A 399 -125.78 46.20 149.60
C ARG A 399 -125.61 47.30 148.50
N ASN A 400 -125.68 47.09 147.16
CA ASN A 400 -126.24 46.02 146.27
C ASN A 400 -125.81 46.21 144.76
N VAL A 401 -126.01 45.20 143.89
CA VAL A 401 -126.48 45.26 142.45
C VAL A 401 -125.52 45.37 141.19
N ASP A 402 -125.64 44.34 140.32
CA ASP A 402 -125.64 44.21 138.82
C ASP A 402 -124.44 44.13 137.80
N GLU A 403 -124.66 43.20 136.83
CA GLU A 403 -124.39 43.17 135.36
C GLU A 403 -123.06 42.66 134.67
N ASN A 404 -123.22 41.52 133.96
CA ASN A 404 -122.82 41.13 132.57
C ASN A 404 -121.36 40.84 132.07
N GLY A 405 -121.24 39.80 131.21
CA GLY A 405 -120.16 39.63 130.21
C GLY A 405 -119.80 38.21 129.68
N VAL A 406 -119.52 38.12 128.36
CA VAL A 406 -118.58 37.22 127.59
C VAL A 406 -119.16 36.46 126.36
N GLN A 407 -118.45 36.55 125.21
CA GLN A 407 -118.66 35.81 123.95
C GLN A 407 -117.32 35.23 123.39
N ARG A 408 -117.34 34.57 122.20
CA ARG A 408 -116.34 33.57 121.71
C ARG A 408 -115.81 33.85 120.28
N ASN A 409 -114.64 33.29 119.92
CA ASN A 409 -113.75 33.65 118.79
C ASN A 409 -113.91 32.85 117.46
N GLU A 410 -113.17 33.27 116.40
CA GLU A 410 -113.19 32.75 115.00
C GLU A 410 -111.78 32.61 114.31
N ASN A 411 -111.76 31.88 113.17
CA ASN A 411 -110.98 32.06 111.89
C ASN A 411 -109.54 31.54 111.57
N GLY A 412 -109.38 31.16 110.27
CA GLY A 412 -108.13 31.04 109.45
C GLY A 412 -107.87 29.67 108.77
N GLU A 413 -107.16 29.50 107.62
CA GLU A 413 -106.80 30.37 106.45
C GLU A 413 -106.11 29.54 105.30
N VAL A 414 -105.52 30.17 104.25
CA VAL A 414 -104.62 29.63 103.16
C VAL A 414 -105.20 28.56 102.17
N ILE A 415 -104.73 28.20 100.93
CA ILE A 415 -103.57 28.47 100.02
C ILE A 415 -104.04 28.45 98.52
N THR A 416 -103.28 29.00 97.54
CA THR A 416 -103.58 29.03 96.08
C THR A 416 -102.36 28.86 95.10
N GLU A 417 -102.65 28.33 93.90
CA GLU A 417 -102.21 28.67 92.50
C GLU A 417 -100.76 28.53 91.90
N ASP A 418 -100.73 27.88 90.70
CA ASP A 418 -100.07 28.14 89.38
C ASP A 418 -98.54 28.28 89.13
N GLY A 419 -98.07 27.80 87.95
CA GLY A 419 -96.77 28.22 87.34
C GLY A 419 -96.13 27.32 86.24
N ASP A 420 -96.00 27.85 85.03
CA ASP A 420 -95.70 27.21 83.72
C ASP A 420 -94.21 26.98 83.28
N LEU A 421 -94.01 26.10 82.27
CA LEU A 421 -92.92 25.93 81.25
C LEU A 421 -91.39 25.66 81.53
N SER A 422 -90.90 24.62 80.80
CA SER A 422 -89.63 24.52 79.99
C SER A 422 -88.27 24.05 80.59
N SER A 423 -87.66 22.99 79.99
CA SER A 423 -86.42 23.09 79.16
C SER A 423 -85.57 21.79 79.04
N THR A 424 -84.78 21.68 77.94
CA THR A 424 -83.64 20.76 77.64
C THR A 424 -83.92 19.28 77.31
N VAL A 425 -83.37 18.78 76.18
CA VAL A 425 -82.13 17.97 76.07
C VAL A 425 -81.70 17.82 74.59
N SER A 426 -80.49 17.30 74.35
CA SER A 426 -79.74 17.26 73.09
C SER A 426 -79.54 15.84 72.49
N ASP A 427 -78.89 15.80 71.32
CA ASP A 427 -77.93 14.76 70.86
C ASP A 427 -78.33 13.72 69.77
N VAL A 428 -77.28 13.18 69.15
CA VAL A 428 -77.12 11.97 68.31
C VAL A 428 -77.30 12.10 66.79
N GLY A 429 -76.34 11.53 66.05
CA GLY A 429 -76.40 11.35 64.59
C GLY A 429 -75.81 10.01 64.10
N SER A 430 -75.84 9.83 62.77
CA SER A 430 -75.10 8.84 61.95
C SER A 430 -75.21 7.32 62.24
N ARG A 431 -75.77 6.56 61.28
CA ARG A 431 -75.07 5.44 60.56
C ARG A 431 -75.89 4.67 59.51
N GLU A 432 -75.35 4.54 58.30
CA GLU A 432 -75.43 3.45 57.29
C GLU A 432 -74.68 3.92 56.00
N HIS A 433 -74.40 3.19 54.90
CA HIS A 433 -74.62 1.77 54.56
C HIS A 433 -73.32 1.04 54.18
N THR A 434 -73.14 -0.23 54.59
CA THR A 434 -71.98 -1.05 54.17
C THR A 434 -72.30 -2.49 53.73
N ARG A 435 -73.12 -2.67 52.67
CA ARG A 435 -73.28 -3.98 52.00
C ARG A 435 -73.02 -4.03 50.48
N GLY A 436 -73.05 -2.91 49.76
CA GLY A 436 -72.85 -2.89 48.29
C GLY A 436 -71.40 -3.07 47.80
N TYR A 437 -70.41 -2.68 48.60
CA TYR A 437 -69.02 -2.52 48.15
C TYR A 437 -68.29 -3.85 47.89
N LYS A 438 -68.51 -4.88 48.73
CA LYS A 438 -67.80 -6.17 48.65
C LYS A 438 -68.08 -6.95 47.35
N LYS A 439 -69.31 -6.87 46.80
CA LYS A 439 -69.65 -7.51 45.52
C LYS A 439 -68.97 -6.83 44.32
N LYS A 440 -68.83 -5.49 44.34
CA LYS A 440 -68.13 -4.73 43.28
C LYS A 440 -66.63 -5.05 43.27
N ILE A 441 -65.97 -5.11 44.42
CA ILE A 441 -64.54 -5.47 44.52
C ILE A 441 -64.25 -6.88 44.00
N LYS A 442 -65.08 -7.89 44.32
CA LYS A 442 -64.85 -9.26 43.81
C LYS A 442 -64.90 -9.32 42.28
N LYS A 443 -65.84 -8.59 41.67
CA LYS A 443 -66.00 -8.52 40.19
C LYS A 443 -64.86 -7.73 39.51
N LEU A 444 -64.31 -6.71 40.19
CA LEU A 444 -63.12 -5.99 39.72
C LEU A 444 -61.85 -6.86 39.77
N LYS A 445 -61.61 -7.57 40.88
CA LYS A 445 -60.46 -8.48 41.00
C LYS A 445 -60.48 -9.60 39.95
N GLN A 446 -61.65 -10.16 39.66
CA GLN A 446 -61.79 -11.18 38.61
C GLN A 446 -61.45 -10.62 37.21
N ARG A 447 -61.92 -9.40 36.88
CA ARG A 447 -61.56 -8.74 35.60
C ARG A 447 -60.07 -8.43 35.48
N MET A 448 -59.42 -7.99 36.56
CA MET A 448 -57.97 -7.72 36.51
C MET A 448 -57.16 -9.00 36.35
N ALA A 449 -57.57 -10.12 36.95
CA ALA A 449 -56.91 -11.40 36.76
C ALA A 449 -57.00 -11.89 35.30
N GLN A 450 -58.20 -11.81 34.70
CA GLN A 450 -58.42 -12.17 33.29
C GLN A 450 -57.61 -11.29 32.33
N SER A 451 -57.60 -9.97 32.55
CA SER A 451 -56.80 -9.04 31.74
C SER A 451 -55.29 -9.26 31.88
N ALA A 452 -54.81 -9.74 33.04
CA ALA A 452 -53.42 -10.12 33.24
C ALA A 452 -53.05 -11.43 32.52
N GLU A 453 -53.94 -12.43 32.51
CA GLU A 453 -53.76 -13.66 31.73
C GLU A 453 -53.78 -13.40 30.22
N GLU A 454 -54.66 -12.53 29.74
CA GLU A 454 -54.69 -12.08 28.33
C GLU A 454 -53.39 -11.36 27.95
N TYR A 455 -52.93 -10.41 28.77
CA TYR A 455 -51.66 -9.70 28.54
C TYR A 455 -50.44 -10.65 28.50
N MET A 456 -50.36 -11.62 29.41
CA MET A 456 -49.27 -12.62 29.42
C MET A 456 -49.30 -13.57 28.22
N LYS A 457 -50.46 -13.72 27.56
CA LYS A 457 -50.64 -14.57 26.38
C LYS A 457 -50.41 -13.84 25.06
N GLU A 458 -50.48 -12.51 25.07
CA GLU A 458 -50.27 -11.63 23.92
C GLU A 458 -48.80 -11.18 23.76
N GLN A 459 -47.96 -11.40 24.78
CA GLN A 459 -46.50 -11.26 24.70
C GLN A 459 -45.90 -12.30 23.74
N GLN A 460 -45.31 -11.86 22.63
CA GLN A 460 -44.59 -12.75 21.71
C GLN A 460 -43.31 -13.30 22.37
N PRO A 461 -42.91 -14.56 22.09
CA PRO A 461 -41.67 -15.12 22.61
C PRO A 461 -40.46 -14.34 22.06
N VAL A 462 -39.56 -13.95 22.97
CA VAL A 462 -38.35 -13.17 22.63
C VAL A 462 -37.52 -13.93 21.57
N PRO A 463 -37.13 -13.28 20.45
CA PRO A 463 -36.34 -13.92 19.40
C PRO A 463 -35.03 -14.53 19.93
N LEU A 464 -34.68 -15.72 19.44
CA LEU A 464 -33.52 -16.49 19.92
C LEU A 464 -32.18 -15.74 19.79
N HIS A 465 -32.07 -14.80 18.85
CA HIS A 465 -30.87 -13.97 18.67
C HIS A 465 -30.64 -12.90 19.77
N MET A 466 -31.54 -12.79 20.76
CA MET A 466 -31.34 -11.95 21.96
C MET A 466 -30.89 -12.77 23.19
N LYS A 467 -30.72 -14.10 23.05
CA LYS A 467 -30.08 -14.95 24.05
C LYS A 467 -28.63 -15.21 23.67
N GLU A 468 -27.79 -14.20 23.83
CA GLU A 468 -26.34 -14.37 23.71
C GLU A 468 -25.65 -14.30 25.07
N GLN A 469 -24.60 -15.13 25.21
CA GLN A 469 -23.54 -15.05 26.22
C GLN A 469 -23.94 -15.38 27.67
N GLN A 470 -24.06 -16.69 27.96
CA GLN A 470 -23.53 -17.22 29.24
C GLN A 470 -22.06 -17.63 29.02
N PRO A 471 -21.15 -17.31 29.95
CA PRO A 471 -19.73 -17.65 29.81
C PRO A 471 -19.43 -19.07 30.33
N VAL A 472 -18.82 -19.89 29.47
CA VAL A 472 -17.94 -21.03 29.82
C VAL A 472 -16.80 -21.04 28.81
#